data_AF-A0A6C0KTX9-F1
#
_entry.id   AF-A0A6C0KTX9-F1
#
_cell.length_a   1.000
_cell.length_b   1.000
_cell.length_c   1.000
_cell.angle_alpha   90.00
_cell.angle_beta   90.00
_cell.angle_gamma   90.00
#
_symmetry.space_group_name_H-M   'P 1'
#
loop_
_entity.id
_entity.type
_entity.pdbx_description
1 polymer ?
#
loop_
_entity_poly.entity_id
_entity_poly.type
_entity_poly.pdbx_seq_one_letter_code
_entity_poly.pdbx_strand_id
1 'polypeptide(L)'
;MEHQDWNAVALNAKKSVKFESSIPHKPKPIVVKQLVSNEPLGKLIAQSRLTLNKDQKQFAALLGVSQQMLSRWECNKELPSNAQIALIEKTTKVKLPRCKKVQVVEE
;
A
#
# COMPACT_ATOMS: atom_id res chain seq x y z
N MET A 1 28.34 40.68 46.95
CA MET A 1 28.99 39.42 46.55
C MET A 1 27.85 38.43 46.34
N GLU A 2 27.20 38.48 45.18
CA GLU A 2 26.05 37.62 44.89
C GLU A 2 26.55 36.38 44.16
N HIS A 3 26.28 35.22 44.77
CA HIS A 3 26.77 33.92 44.35
C HIS A 3 25.98 33.44 43.14
N GLN A 4 26.66 32.78 42.19
CA GLN A 4 26.06 32.28 40.96
C GLN A 4 24.94 31.27 41.26
N ASP A 5 23.72 31.58 40.86
CA ASP A 5 22.58 30.67 40.92
C ASP A 5 22.71 29.58 39.84
N TRP A 6 23.07 28.37 40.28
CA TRP A 6 23.08 27.17 39.45
C TRP A 6 21.67 26.69 39.18
N ASN A 7 21.02 27.23 38.14
CA ASN A 7 19.79 26.66 37.62
C ASN A 7 20.11 25.44 36.75
N ALA A 8 19.61 24.27 37.15
CA ALA A 8 19.78 23.02 36.41
C ALA A 8 18.98 23.07 35.10
N VAL A 9 19.68 23.11 33.97
CA VAL A 9 19.07 23.00 32.63
C VAL A 9 18.67 21.54 32.41
N ALA A 10 17.40 21.22 32.62
CA ALA A 10 16.83 19.93 32.24
C ALA A 10 16.75 19.85 30.70
N LEU A 11 17.60 19.02 30.10
CA LEU A 11 17.50 18.70 28.67
C LEU A 11 16.20 17.95 28.43
N ASN A 12 15.21 18.65 27.86
CA ASN A 12 13.94 18.06 27.46
C ASN A 12 14.21 17.09 26.29
N ALA A 13 14.45 15.82 26.60
CA ALA A 13 14.58 14.77 25.61
C ALA A 13 13.28 14.73 24.80
N LYS A 14 13.41 14.93 23.49
CA LYS A 14 12.30 14.91 22.53
C LYS A 14 11.39 13.73 22.85
N LYS A 15 10.13 14.05 23.16
CA LYS A 15 8.99 13.14 23.35
C LYS A 15 9.16 11.95 22.41
N SER A 16 9.42 10.78 22.97
CA SER A 16 9.29 9.54 22.23
C SER A 16 7.85 9.48 21.73
N VAL A 17 7.68 9.47 20.41
CA VAL A 17 6.39 9.23 19.78
C VAL A 17 5.99 7.82 20.20
N LYS A 18 5.14 7.73 21.22
CA LYS A 18 4.47 6.49 21.58
C LYS A 18 3.60 6.12 20.38
N PHE A 19 3.98 5.05 19.68
CA PHE A 19 3.12 4.43 18.69
C PHE A 19 1.93 3.84 19.46
N GLU A 20 0.82 4.56 19.49
CA GLU A 20 -0.39 4.16 20.19
C GLU A 20 -1.04 3.00 19.41
N SER A 21 -0.68 1.79 19.81
CA SER A 21 -1.28 0.57 19.31
C SER A 21 -2.59 0.29 20.05
N SER A 22 -3.69 0.97 19.70
CA SER A 22 -5.05 0.50 20.02
C SER A 22 -6.15 1.40 19.45
N ILE A 23 -6.40 1.31 18.14
CA ILE A 23 -7.76 1.52 17.65
C ILE A 23 -8.36 0.12 17.43
N PRO A 24 -9.41 -0.29 18.18
CA PRO A 24 -10.16 -1.48 17.82
C PRO A 24 -10.96 -1.15 16.55
N HIS A 25 -10.31 -1.29 15.40
CA HIS A 25 -11.03 -1.32 14.13
C HIS A 25 -11.90 -2.56 14.15
N LYS A 26 -13.18 -2.40 14.51
CA LYS A 26 -14.25 -3.34 14.16
C LYS A 26 -13.99 -3.73 12.70
N PRO A 27 -13.85 -5.03 12.36
CA PRO A 27 -13.67 -5.41 10.97
C PRO A 27 -14.91 -4.92 10.23
N LYS A 28 -14.75 -3.87 9.42
CA LYS A 28 -15.79 -3.51 8.46
C LYS A 28 -16.02 -4.76 7.62
N PRO A 29 -17.27 -5.16 7.36
CA PRO A 29 -17.52 -6.29 6.48
C PRO A 29 -16.71 -6.05 5.21
N ILE A 30 -15.78 -6.96 4.95
CA ILE A 30 -14.95 -6.92 3.75
C ILE A 30 -15.93 -7.27 2.63
N VAL A 31 -16.58 -6.24 2.08
CA VAL A 31 -17.42 -6.40 0.90
C VAL A 31 -16.45 -6.72 -0.22
N VAL A 32 -16.24 -8.01 -0.45
CA VAL A 32 -15.42 -8.53 -1.54
C VAL A 32 -16.19 -8.19 -2.82
N LYS A 33 -15.97 -6.98 -3.35
CA LYS A 33 -16.49 -6.61 -4.67
C LYS A 33 -15.73 -7.47 -5.66
N GLN A 34 -16.34 -8.58 -6.06
CA GLN A 34 -15.86 -9.49 -7.09
C GLN A 34 -15.77 -8.70 -8.41
N LEU A 35 -14.60 -8.14 -8.69
CA LEU A 35 -14.29 -7.44 -9.94
C LEU A 35 -13.64 -8.47 -10.85
N VAL A 36 -14.46 -9.14 -11.66
CA VAL A 36 -14.02 -10.19 -12.58
C VAL A 36 -13.14 -9.55 -13.67
N SER A 37 -11.84 -9.84 -13.64
CA SER A 37 -10.96 -9.67 -14.80
C SER A 37 -10.70 -11.07 -15.36
N ASN A 38 -10.95 -11.24 -16.66
CA ASN A 38 -10.97 -12.53 -17.37
C ASN A 38 -9.55 -13.13 -17.55
N GLU A 39 -8.51 -12.42 -17.10
CA GLU A 39 -7.14 -12.89 -16.94
C GLU A 39 -6.65 -12.50 -15.53
N PRO A 40 -5.75 -13.29 -14.91
CA PRO A 40 -5.23 -12.97 -13.58
C PRO A 40 -4.35 -11.72 -13.66
N LEU A 41 -4.95 -10.55 -13.44
CA LEU A 41 -4.31 -9.23 -13.38
C LEU A 41 -2.98 -9.25 -12.60
N GLY A 42 -2.90 -10.05 -11.53
CA GLY A 42 -1.69 -10.26 -10.75
C GLY A 42 -0.51 -10.81 -11.56
N LYS A 43 -0.74 -11.72 -12.51
CA LYS A 43 0.32 -12.24 -13.39
C LYS A 43 0.85 -11.14 -14.32
N LEU A 44 -0.04 -10.29 -14.85
CA LEU A 44 0.36 -9.17 -15.70
C LEU A 44 1.19 -8.13 -14.91
N ILE A 45 0.81 -7.85 -13.66
CA ILE A 45 1.58 -6.98 -12.77
C ILE A 45 2.97 -7.58 -12.51
N ALA A 46 3.05 -8.87 -12.21
CA ALA A 46 4.33 -9.56 -11.99
C ALA A 46 5.22 -9.53 -13.24
N GLN A 47 4.64 -9.81 -14.43
CA GLN A 47 5.36 -9.72 -15.69
C GLN A 47 5.88 -8.29 -15.95
N SER A 48 5.05 -7.28 -15.72
CA SER A 48 5.43 -5.88 -15.88
C SER A 48 6.57 -5.46 -14.93
N ARG A 49 6.62 -6.04 -13.72
CA ARG A 49 7.74 -5.85 -12.81
C ARG A 49 9.01 -6.53 -13.33
N LEU A 50 8.89 -7.76 -13.85
CA LEU A 50 10.02 -8.51 -14.40
C LEU A 50 10.62 -7.82 -15.63
N THR A 51 9.81 -7.21 -16.50
CA THR A 51 10.31 -6.44 -17.65
C THR A 51 11.14 -5.22 -17.23
N LEU A 52 10.90 -4.69 -16.04
CA LEU A 52 11.68 -3.60 -15.45
C LEU A 52 12.90 -4.08 -14.66
N ASN A 53 13.11 -5.40 -14.54
CA ASN A 53 14.17 -6.02 -13.73
C ASN A 53 14.21 -5.48 -12.28
N LYS A 54 13.05 -5.29 -11.67
CA LYS A 54 12.93 -4.80 -10.28
C LYS A 54 12.49 -5.89 -9.33
N ASP A 55 13.06 -5.85 -8.14
CA ASP A 55 12.56 -6.66 -7.02
C ASP A 55 11.19 -6.15 -6.55
N GLN A 56 10.39 -7.00 -5.90
CA GLN A 56 9.10 -6.60 -5.33
C GLN A 56 9.23 -5.40 -4.40
N LYS A 57 10.28 -5.32 -3.57
CA LYS A 57 10.49 -4.19 -2.65
C LYS A 57 10.75 -2.89 -3.42
N GLN A 58 11.56 -2.95 -4.46
CA GLN A 58 11.90 -1.78 -5.29
C GLN A 58 10.70 -1.30 -6.10
N PHE A 59 9.92 -2.24 -6.65
CA PHE A 59 8.72 -1.91 -7.41
C PHE A 59 7.62 -1.35 -6.51
N ALA A 60 7.43 -1.93 -5.33
CA ALA A 60 6.50 -1.41 -4.33
C ALA A 60 6.88 0.01 -3.87
N ALA A 61 8.17 0.27 -3.63
CA ALA A 61 8.66 1.60 -3.28
C ALA A 61 8.40 2.63 -4.39
N LEU A 62 8.56 2.23 -5.66
CA LEU A 62 8.27 3.11 -6.81
C LEU A 62 6.77 3.45 -6.88
N LEU A 63 5.90 2.49 -6.62
CA LEU A 63 4.46 2.67 -6.58
C LEU A 63 3.94 3.33 -5.29
N GLY A 64 4.79 3.52 -4.28
CA GLY A 64 4.39 4.04 -2.96
C GLY A 64 3.49 3.10 -2.16
N VAL A 65 3.58 1.79 -2.40
CA VAL A 65 2.79 0.76 -1.70
C VAL A 65 3.71 -0.15 -0.87
N SER A 66 3.14 -0.90 0.07
CA SER A 66 3.91 -1.89 0.82
C SER A 66 4.22 -3.11 -0.06
N GLN A 67 5.36 -3.76 0.19
CA GLN A 67 5.73 -5.01 -0.49
C GLN A 67 4.66 -6.10 -0.30
N GLN A 68 4.07 -6.17 0.90
CA GLN A 68 3.00 -7.13 1.19
C GLN A 68 1.76 -6.86 0.33
N MET A 69 1.40 -5.59 0.12
CA MET A 69 0.28 -5.21 -0.74
C MET A 69 0.53 -5.64 -2.18
N LEU A 70 1.72 -5.34 -2.70
CA LEU A 70 2.12 -5.76 -4.05
C LEU A 70 2.07 -7.28 -4.22
N SER A 71 2.58 -8.04 -3.24
CA SER A 71 2.54 -9.50 -3.26
C SER A 71 1.10 -10.04 -3.30
N ARG A 72 0.16 -9.42 -2.55
CA ARG A 72 -1.26 -9.79 -2.61
C ARG A 72 -1.87 -9.56 -4.00
N TRP A 73 -1.49 -8.46 -4.67
CA TRP A 73 -1.93 -8.18 -6.03
C TRP A 73 -1.36 -9.19 -7.03
N GLU A 74 -0.05 -9.48 -6.97
CA GLU A 74 0.59 -10.47 -7.85
C GLU A 74 -0.02 -11.87 -7.68
N CYS A 75 -0.40 -12.23 -6.45
CA CYS A 75 -1.09 -13.49 -6.15
C CYS A 75 -2.61 -13.47 -6.41
N ASN A 76 -3.18 -12.38 -6.93
CA ASN A 76 -4.64 -12.19 -7.10
C ASN A 76 -5.46 -12.37 -5.80
N LYS A 77 -4.83 -12.23 -4.62
CA LYS A 77 -5.52 -12.29 -3.33
C LYS A 77 -6.31 -11.00 -3.06
N GLU A 78 -5.87 -9.91 -3.66
CA GLU A 78 -6.51 -8.60 -3.57
C GLU A 78 -6.37 -7.89 -4.92
N LEU A 79 -7.33 -7.05 -5.28
CA LEU A 79 -7.30 -6.30 -6.53
C LEU A 79 -6.90 -4.84 -6.27
N PRO A 80 -5.96 -4.28 -7.06
CA PRO A 80 -5.64 -2.87 -6.99
C PRO A 80 -6.83 -2.01 -7.42
N SER A 81 -6.94 -0.83 -6.82
CA SER A 81 -7.85 0.23 -7.26
C SER A 81 -7.51 0.68 -8.69
N ASN A 82 -8.50 1.17 -9.44
CA ASN A 82 -8.27 1.75 -10.77
C ASN A 82 -7.22 2.87 -10.77
N ALA A 83 -7.10 3.64 -9.68
CA ALA A 83 -6.05 4.65 -9.52
C ALA A 83 -4.64 4.02 -9.41
N GLN A 84 -4.54 2.89 -8.70
CA GLN A 84 -3.29 2.14 -8.56
C GLN A 84 -2.92 1.44 -9.89
N ILE A 85 -3.91 0.91 -10.61
CA ILE A 85 -3.71 0.37 -11.96
C ILE A 85 -3.14 1.45 -12.87
N ALA A 86 -3.71 2.66 -12.88
CA ALA A 86 -3.20 3.77 -13.68
C ALA A 86 -1.75 4.17 -13.30
N LEU A 87 -1.40 4.09 -12.01
CA LEU A 87 -0.03 4.35 -11.55
C LEU A 87 0.95 3.27 -12.05
N ILE A 88 0.51 2.01 -12.03
CA ILE A 88 1.28 0.89 -12.60
C ILE A 88 1.46 1.10 -14.11
N GLU A 89 0.38 1.42 -14.85
CA GLU A 89 0.44 1.71 -16.30
C GLU A 89 1.43 2.84 -16.61
N LYS A 90 1.44 3.90 -15.81
CA LYS A 90 2.38 5.02 -15.98
C LYS A 90 3.83 4.61 -15.73
N THR A 91 4.05 3.72 -14.77
CA THR A 91 5.38 3.23 -14.39
C THR A 91 5.93 2.24 -15.41
N THR A 92 5.12 1.26 -15.79
CA THR A 92 5.53 0.13 -16.62
C THR A 92 5.38 0.43 -18.11
N LYS A 93 4.61 1.46 -18.47
CA LYS A 93 4.19 1.78 -19.85
C LYS A 93 3.41 0.65 -20.53
N VAL A 94 2.97 -0.34 -19.77
CA VAL A 94 2.15 -1.47 -20.24
C VAL A 94 0.70 -1.16 -19.92
N LYS A 95 -0.21 -1.36 -20.89
CA LYS A 95 -1.64 -1.23 -20.63
C LYS A 95 -2.13 -2.44 -19.84
N LEU A 96 -2.81 -2.19 -18.74
CA LEU A 96 -3.35 -3.24 -17.86
C LEU A 96 -4.89 -3.26 -17.96
N PRO A 97 -5.53 -4.43 -17.86
CA PRO A 97 -6.98 -4.51 -17.85
C PRO A 97 -7.52 -3.82 -16.60
N ARG A 98 -8.39 -2.82 -16.79
CA ARG A 98 -9.01 -2.07 -15.69
C ARG A 98 -10.13 -2.89 -15.05
N CYS A 99 -10.23 -2.83 -13.73
CA CYS A 99 -11.33 -3.46 -13.01
C CYS A 99 -12.64 -2.73 -13.32
N LYS A 100 -13.58 -3.43 -13.96
CA LYS A 100 -14.96 -2.96 -14.15
C LYS A 100 -15.81 -3.44 -12.97
N LYS A 101 -16.55 -2.52 -12.35
CA LYS A 101 -17.57 -2.88 -11.35
C LYS A 101 -18.70 -3.62 -12.05
N VAL A 102 -18.76 -4.93 -11.84
CA VAL A 102 -19.93 -5.74 -12.17
C VAL A 102 -20.79 -5.78 -10.91
N GLN A 103 -22.02 -5.25 -10.98
CA GLN A 103 -23.02 -5.56 -9.97
C GLN A 103 -23.57 -6.93 -10.33
N VAL A 104 -23.20 -7.95 -9.55
CA VAL A 104 -23.90 -9.23 -9.63
C VAL A 104 -25.20 -9.02 -8.88
N VAL A 105 -26.29 -8.87 -9.61
CA VAL A 105 -27.64 -9.05 -9.07
C VAL A 105 -27.83 -10.56 -9.05
N GLU A 106 -27.73 -11.18 -7.86
CA GLU A 106 -28.20 -12.55 -7.68
C GLU A 106 -29.73 -12.52 -7.82
N GLU A 107 -30.26 -13.29 -8.76
CA GLU A 107 -31.69 -13.53 -8.99
C GLU A 107 -32.17 -14.69 -8.11
#